data_AF-A0AAV4AVK9-F1
#
_entry.id   AF-A0AAV4AVK9-F1
#
_cell.length_a   1.000
_cell.length_b   1.000
_cell.length_c   1.000
_cell.angle_alpha   90.00
_cell.angle_beta   90.00
_cell.angle_gamma   90.00
#
_symmetry.space_group_name_H-M   'P 1'
#
loop_
_entity.id
_entity.type
_entity.pdbx_description
1 polymer ?
#
loop_
_entity_poly.entity_id
_entity_poly.type
_entity_poly.pdbx_seq_one_letter_code
_entity_poly.pdbx_strand_id
1 'polypeptide(L)'
;MQWKGPFEIVTTVGINDYRINMGGKEKTFHANLLKGYIARDQNASQAKTDERLPTSSSAIPAASVTVIEDLEGEHFNDSDCEALPELGGWGSKKTVNNLKFGDELTLDQRRQLEEVALMYSSIFSDRPGTASTEEHCIELTSSIPVRQRPYPVPYAMRQTLRDELREM
;
A
#
# COMPACT_ATOMS: atom_id res chain seq x y z
N MET A 1 -4.21 11.64 13.55
CA MET A 1 -5.34 10.95 14.24
C MET A 1 -5.37 11.39 15.69
N GLN A 2 -6.37 12.16 16.10
CA GLN A 2 -6.53 12.60 17.50
C GLN A 2 -7.73 11.89 18.11
N TRP A 3 -7.50 11.14 19.20
CA TRP A 3 -8.55 10.49 19.97
C TRP A 3 -9.41 11.57 20.66
N LYS A 4 -10.73 11.47 20.53
CA LYS A 4 -11.71 12.32 21.21
C LYS A 4 -12.56 11.47 22.14
N GLY A 5 -12.93 12.01 23.30
CA GLY A 5 -13.75 11.31 24.29
C GLY A 5 -13.36 11.69 25.72
N PRO A 6 -14.08 11.17 26.74
CA PRO A 6 -14.90 9.95 26.71
C PRO A 6 -16.28 10.13 26.07
N PHE A 7 -16.72 9.13 25.30
CA PHE A 7 -18.08 9.04 24.77
C PHE A 7 -18.69 7.68 25.10
N GLU A 8 -20.00 7.64 25.24
CA GLU A 8 -20.74 6.44 25.60
C GLU A 8 -21.19 5.66 24.35
N ILE A 9 -21.11 4.33 24.44
CA ILE A 9 -21.63 3.41 23.42
C ILE A 9 -23.13 3.23 23.68
N VAL A 10 -23.95 3.65 22.72
CA VAL A 10 -25.41 3.59 22.82
C VAL A 10 -25.93 2.19 22.46
N THR A 11 -25.43 1.60 21.38
CA THR A 11 -25.86 0.26 20.91
C THR A 11 -24.76 -0.49 20.18
N THR A 12 -24.82 -1.82 20.22
CA THR A 12 -24.05 -2.72 19.35
C THR A 12 -24.83 -2.96 18.05
N VAL A 13 -24.26 -2.55 16.91
CA VAL A 13 -24.93 -2.66 15.59
C VAL A 13 -24.48 -3.92 14.85
N GLY A 14 -23.27 -4.41 15.14
CA GLY A 14 -22.73 -5.66 14.60
C GLY A 14 -21.70 -6.28 15.55
N ILE A 15 -21.04 -7.36 15.13
CA ILE A 15 -20.04 -8.08 15.94
C ILE A 15 -18.90 -7.15 16.38
N ASN A 16 -18.48 -6.24 15.48
CA ASN A 16 -17.39 -5.31 15.73
C ASN A 16 -17.77 -3.84 15.51
N ASP A 17 -19.06 -3.53 15.34
CA ASP A 17 -19.52 -2.17 15.02
C ASP A 17 -20.43 -1.63 16.13
N TYR A 18 -20.09 -0.44 16.63
CA TYR A 18 -20.69 0.19 17.79
C TYR A 18 -21.21 1.58 17.45
N ARG A 19 -22.38 1.93 17.98
CA ARG A 19 -22.96 3.27 17.82
C ARG A 19 -22.60 4.15 19.02
N ILE A 20 -22.03 5.31 18.76
CA ILE A 20 -21.54 6.24 19.77
C ILE A 20 -22.27 7.57 19.65
N ASN A 21 -22.68 8.12 20.78
CA ASN A 21 -23.28 9.46 20.84
C ASN A 21 -22.19 10.51 21.08
N MET A 22 -21.91 11.31 20.05
CA MET A 22 -20.99 12.44 20.15
C MET A 22 -21.79 13.74 20.28
N GLY A 23 -22.28 14.02 21.50
CA GLY A 23 -22.93 15.29 21.81
C GLY A 23 -24.23 15.54 21.04
N GLY A 24 -25.06 14.50 20.88
CA GLY A 24 -26.37 14.56 20.22
C GLY A 24 -26.40 13.99 18.81
N LYS A 25 -25.25 13.64 18.23
CA LYS A 25 -25.16 12.95 16.94
C LYS A 25 -24.69 11.52 17.13
N GLU A 26 -25.52 10.57 16.72
CA GLU A 26 -25.16 9.15 16.70
C GLU A 26 -24.33 8.85 15.44
N LYS A 27 -23.17 8.22 15.63
CA LYS A 27 -22.35 7.69 14.54
C LYS A 27 -21.93 6.26 14.85
N THR A 28 -21.80 5.44 13.81
CA THR A 28 -21.34 4.05 13.93
C THR A 28 -19.84 3.97 13.67
N PHE A 29 -19.11 3.28 14.54
CA PHE A 29 -17.67 3.08 14.45
C PHE A 29 -17.31 1.61 14.63
N HIS A 30 -16.32 1.16 13.86
CA HIS A 30 -15.72 -0.16 14.02
C HIS A 30 -14.81 -0.23 15.25
N ALA A 31 -14.67 -1.40 15.87
CA ALA A 31 -13.89 -1.65 17.08
C ALA A 31 -12.45 -1.09 17.00
N ASN A 32 -11.81 -1.18 15.83
CA ASN A 32 -10.44 -0.69 15.61
C ASN A 32 -10.30 0.83 15.75
N LEU A 33 -11.40 1.58 15.61
CA LEU A 33 -11.44 3.04 15.75
C LEU A 33 -11.77 3.48 17.18
N LEU A 34 -11.88 2.54 18.14
CA LEU A 34 -12.29 2.78 19.51
C LEU A 34 -11.17 2.43 20.49
N LYS A 35 -11.11 3.16 21.60
CA LYS A 35 -10.19 2.88 22.70
C LYS A 35 -10.95 2.92 24.01
N GLY A 36 -10.82 1.86 24.81
CA GLY A 36 -11.41 1.79 26.15
C GLY A 36 -10.92 2.95 27.02
N TYR A 37 -11.84 3.66 27.65
CA TYR A 37 -11.52 4.73 28.59
C TYR A 37 -11.18 4.14 29.96
N ILE A 38 -10.00 4.47 30.48
CA ILE A 38 -9.57 4.07 31.83
C ILE A 38 -9.62 5.31 32.71
N ALA A 39 -10.56 5.34 33.65
CA ALA A 39 -10.60 6.38 34.67
C ALA A 39 -9.37 6.23 35.59
N ARG A 40 -8.69 7.33 35.90
CA ARG A 40 -7.67 7.32 36.95
C ARG A 40 -8.39 7.37 38.29
N ASP A 41 -8.21 6.35 39.10
CA ASP A 41 -8.66 6.39 40.50
C ASP A 41 -7.97 7.54 41.22
N GLN A 42 -8.75 8.56 41.60
CA GLN A 42 -8.26 9.65 42.46
C GLN A 42 -7.97 9.19 43.90
N ASN A 43 -8.28 7.92 44.23
CA ASN A 43 -8.06 7.33 45.54
C ASN A 43 -6.72 6.60 45.68
N ALA A 44 -5.87 6.57 44.65
CA ALA A 44 -4.51 6.03 44.74
C ALA A 44 -3.49 7.01 45.36
N SER A 45 -3.94 8.14 45.91
CA SER A 45 -3.09 9.18 46.51
C SER A 45 -2.93 9.07 48.03
N GLN A 46 -3.43 7.99 48.67
CA GLN A 46 -3.18 7.71 50.08
C GLN A 46 -2.50 6.35 50.28
N ALA A 47 -1.31 6.20 49.69
CA ALA A 47 -0.34 5.21 50.12
C ALA A 47 1.02 5.88 50.27
N LYS A 48 1.30 6.30 51.51
CA LYS A 48 2.61 6.48 52.15
C LYS A 48 3.69 7.23 51.37
N THR A 49 3.90 8.46 51.84
CA THR A 49 5.19 9.15 51.95
C THR A 49 6.35 8.16 52.14
N ASP A 50 7.29 8.11 51.20
CA ASP A 50 8.70 8.25 51.55
C ASP A 50 9.56 8.58 50.31
N GLU A 51 10.34 9.64 50.50
CA GLU A 51 11.63 9.99 49.89
C GLU A 51 11.72 10.24 48.36
N ARG A 52 11.96 11.53 48.07
CA ARG A 52 12.86 12.09 47.04
C ARG A 52 12.24 12.57 45.72
N LEU A 53 11.89 13.85 45.68
CA LEU A 53 11.97 14.65 44.44
C LEU A 53 13.44 14.76 44.00
N PRO A 54 13.68 14.82 42.68
CA PRO A 54 14.00 16.14 42.16
C PRO A 54 13.12 16.51 40.97
N THR A 55 12.65 17.75 41.03
CA THR A 55 12.26 18.60 39.93
C THR A 55 13.15 18.40 38.71
N SER A 56 12.59 17.95 37.59
CA SER A 56 13.04 18.38 36.27
C SER A 56 11.96 18.16 35.22
N SER A 57 11.59 19.28 34.60
CA SER A 57 11.35 19.43 33.16
C SER A 57 10.70 18.26 32.43
N SER A 58 9.44 18.43 32.05
CA SER A 58 9.02 17.83 30.78
C SER A 58 8.16 18.82 30.02
N ALA A 59 8.77 19.33 28.96
CA ALA A 59 8.18 20.18 27.95
C ALA A 59 6.83 19.64 27.48
N ILE A 60 5.88 20.54 27.25
CA ILE A 60 4.66 20.26 26.49
C ILE A 60 5.07 20.39 25.01
N PRO A 61 5.21 19.31 24.21
CA PRO A 61 5.38 19.49 22.78
C PRO A 61 4.04 19.88 22.18
N ALA A 62 4.03 21.06 21.54
CA ALA A 62 2.95 21.53 20.70
C ALA A 62 2.62 20.46 19.63
N ALA A 63 1.41 19.90 19.70
CA ALA A 63 0.90 19.00 18.68
C ALA A 63 0.19 19.85 17.62
N SER A 64 0.77 19.92 16.42
CA SER A 64 0.11 20.49 15.25
C SER A 64 -1.12 19.66 14.90
N VAL A 65 -2.21 20.37 14.62
CA VAL A 65 -3.49 19.80 14.19
C VAL A 65 -3.52 19.82 12.67
N THR A 66 -3.73 18.67 12.05
CA THR A 66 -4.15 18.59 10.64
C THR A 66 -5.60 18.15 10.59
N VAL A 67 -6.38 18.90 9.82
CA VAL A 67 -7.79 18.64 9.53
C VAL A 67 -7.84 17.68 8.35
N ILE A 68 -8.55 16.56 8.50
CA ILE A 68 -9.09 15.83 7.36
C ILE A 68 -10.58 16.17 7.38
N GLU A 69 -11.00 16.97 6.41
CA GLU A 69 -12.43 17.20 6.19
C GLU A 69 -13.01 15.90 5.66
N ASP A 70 -13.85 15.27 6.47
CA ASP A 70 -14.81 14.27 5.99
C ASP A 70 -15.79 15.03 5.07
N LEU A 71 -15.43 15.16 3.79
CA LEU A 71 -16.29 15.68 2.75
C LEU A 71 -17.33 14.62 2.38
N GLU A 72 -18.33 14.47 3.24
CA GLU A 72 -19.65 14.00 2.81
C GLU A 72 -20.25 15.10 1.93
N GLY A 73 -20.10 14.99 0.60
CA GLY A 73 -20.86 15.80 -0.36
C GLY A 73 -20.10 16.44 -1.53
N GLU A 74 -18.93 15.97 -1.94
CA GLU A 74 -18.33 16.46 -3.18
C GLU A 74 -18.99 15.78 -4.38
N HIS A 75 -19.46 16.60 -5.32
CA HIS A 75 -19.60 16.22 -6.72
C HIS A 75 -18.39 15.35 -7.09
N PHE A 76 -18.63 14.09 -7.48
CA PHE A 76 -17.61 13.33 -8.18
C PHE A 76 -17.31 14.10 -9.46
N ASN A 77 -16.33 14.98 -9.41
CA ASN A 77 -15.72 15.50 -10.61
C ASN A 77 -15.12 14.25 -11.26
N ASP A 78 -15.66 13.82 -12.41
CA ASP A 78 -15.12 12.72 -13.23
C ASP A 78 -13.61 12.92 -13.53
N SER A 79 -13.08 14.11 -13.23
CA SER A 79 -11.67 14.48 -13.29
C SER A 79 -10.74 13.79 -12.28
N ASP A 80 -11.25 13.22 -11.17
CA ASP A 80 -10.45 12.43 -10.21
C ASP A 80 -10.64 10.92 -10.42
N CYS A 81 -10.98 10.52 -11.66
CA CYS A 81 -10.58 9.19 -12.09
C CYS A 81 -9.05 9.17 -12.08
N GLU A 82 -8.45 8.62 -11.02
CA GLU A 82 -7.05 8.20 -11.04
C GLU A 82 -6.91 7.31 -12.27
N ALA A 83 -6.39 7.89 -13.35
CA ALA A 83 -6.28 7.25 -14.64
C ALA A 83 -5.66 5.88 -14.42
N LEU A 84 -6.38 4.84 -14.83
CA LEU A 84 -5.85 3.48 -14.86
C LEU A 84 -4.46 3.57 -15.48
N PRO A 85 -3.40 3.17 -14.75
CA PRO A 85 -2.07 3.29 -15.30
C PRO A 85 -2.01 2.47 -16.58
N GLU A 86 -1.65 3.14 -17.68
CA GLU A 86 -1.50 2.50 -18.97
C GLU A 86 -0.41 1.43 -18.84
N LEU A 87 -0.69 0.20 -19.28
CA LEU A 87 0.35 -0.81 -19.43
C LEU A 87 1.38 -0.26 -20.44
N GLY A 88 2.63 -0.15 -19.99
CA GLY A 88 3.76 0.18 -20.84
C GLY A 88 3.96 -0.89 -21.92
N GLY A 89 4.74 -0.54 -22.93
CA GLY A 89 5.27 -1.52 -23.85
C GLY A 89 6.54 -2.15 -23.27
N TRP A 90 6.70 -3.46 -23.47
CA TRP A 90 7.84 -4.24 -22.98
C TRP A 90 9.20 -3.61 -23.31
N GLY A 91 9.76 -2.88 -22.35
CA GLY A 91 11.05 -2.20 -22.51
C GLY A 91 12.20 -3.20 -22.42
N SER A 92 12.86 -3.51 -23.54
CA SER A 92 14.02 -4.43 -23.53
C SER A 92 15.24 -3.76 -22.90
N LYS A 93 15.53 -4.06 -21.62
CA LYS A 93 16.70 -3.51 -20.91
C LYS A 93 18.01 -4.27 -21.20
N LYS A 94 17.92 -5.55 -21.60
CA LYS A 94 19.09 -6.40 -21.86
C LYS A 94 19.12 -6.94 -23.29
N THR A 95 20.30 -6.84 -23.89
CA THR A 95 20.65 -7.35 -25.22
C THR A 95 22.00 -8.04 -25.14
N VAL A 96 22.42 -8.75 -26.19
CA VAL A 96 23.72 -9.43 -26.34
C VAL A 96 24.93 -8.57 -25.93
N ASN A 97 24.86 -7.25 -26.14
CA ASN A 97 25.95 -6.33 -25.78
C ASN A 97 26.18 -6.22 -24.26
N ASN A 98 25.24 -6.68 -23.43
CA ASN A 98 25.35 -6.65 -21.97
C ASN A 98 26.02 -7.91 -21.40
N LEU A 99 26.43 -8.86 -22.25
CA LEU A 99 27.10 -10.08 -21.81
C LEU A 99 28.48 -9.76 -21.27
N LYS A 100 28.78 -10.26 -20.06
CA LYS A 100 30.11 -10.17 -19.45
C LYS A 100 30.85 -11.47 -19.69
N PHE A 101 32.02 -11.37 -20.32
CA PHE A 101 32.94 -12.49 -20.51
C PHE A 101 33.97 -12.53 -19.38
N GLY A 102 34.39 -13.73 -18.97
CA GLY A 102 35.41 -13.89 -17.95
C GLY A 102 36.80 -13.50 -18.46
N ASP A 103 37.64 -12.95 -17.58
CA ASP A 103 38.98 -12.47 -17.93
C ASP A 103 40.00 -13.61 -18.19
N GLU A 104 39.65 -14.85 -17.82
CA GLU A 104 40.48 -16.05 -18.02
C GLU A 104 40.37 -16.64 -19.43
N LEU A 105 39.48 -16.10 -20.28
CA LEU A 105 39.29 -16.58 -21.64
C LEU A 105 40.44 -16.14 -22.55
N THR A 106 40.96 -17.08 -23.34
CA THR A 106 41.87 -16.74 -24.43
C THR A 106 41.15 -15.90 -25.50
N LEU A 107 41.91 -15.12 -26.26
CA LEU A 107 41.37 -14.25 -27.33
C LEU A 107 40.51 -15.04 -28.34
N ASP A 108 40.92 -16.26 -28.68
CA ASP A 108 40.20 -17.12 -29.60
C ASP A 108 38.88 -17.64 -29.02
N GLN A 109 38.89 -18.07 -27.76
CA GLN A 109 37.68 -18.54 -27.07
C GLN A 109 36.66 -17.41 -26.90
N ARG A 110 37.13 -16.20 -26.56
CA ARG A 110 36.27 -15.02 -26.45
C ARG A 110 35.61 -14.69 -27.78
N ARG A 111 36.37 -14.69 -28.87
CA ARG A 111 35.85 -14.45 -30.23
C ARG A 111 34.78 -15.46 -30.62
N GLN A 112 35.04 -16.75 -30.38
CA GLN A 112 34.06 -17.82 -30.66
C GLN A 112 32.77 -17.61 -29.86
N LEU A 113 32.88 -17.21 -28.59
CA LEU A 113 31.73 -16.97 -27.73
C LEU A 113 30.94 -15.73 -28.16
N GLU A 114 31.61 -14.65 -28.56
CA GLU A 114 30.98 -13.45 -29.14
C GLU A 114 30.21 -13.78 -30.42
N GLU A 115 30.78 -14.63 -31.29
CA GLU A 115 30.12 -15.09 -32.52
C GLU A 115 28.85 -15.91 -32.23
N VAL A 116 28.92 -16.86 -31.28
CA VAL A 116 27.76 -17.64 -30.85
C VAL A 116 26.71 -16.75 -30.17
N ALA A 117 27.14 -15.80 -29.37
CA ALA A 117 26.23 -14.88 -28.69
C ALA A 117 25.46 -13.98 -29.67
N LEU A 118 26.13 -13.52 -30.74
CA LEU A 118 25.49 -12.78 -31.83
C LEU A 118 24.52 -13.66 -32.63
N MET A 119 24.90 -14.91 -32.91
CA MET A 119 24.07 -15.89 -33.62
C MET A 119 22.74 -16.14 -32.88
N TYR A 120 22.79 -16.29 -31.56
CA TYR A 120 21.62 -16.55 -30.72
C TYR A 120 21.16 -15.32 -29.93
N SER A 121 21.24 -14.15 -30.57
CA SER A 121 20.96 -12.87 -29.92
C SER A 121 19.57 -12.77 -29.28
N SER A 122 18.59 -13.46 -29.85
CA SER A 122 17.21 -13.50 -29.36
C SER A 122 17.08 -14.19 -27.99
N ILE A 123 17.95 -15.14 -27.66
CA ILE A 123 17.89 -15.89 -26.39
C ILE A 123 18.33 -14.99 -25.21
N PHE A 124 19.20 -14.02 -25.48
CA PHE A 124 19.75 -13.12 -24.46
C PHE A 124 18.92 -11.84 -24.28
N SER A 125 17.77 -11.74 -24.95
CA SER A 125 16.81 -10.66 -24.72
C SER A 125 16.03 -10.90 -23.45
N ASP A 126 15.83 -9.85 -22.65
CA ASP A 126 14.89 -9.87 -21.50
C ASP A 126 13.41 -9.79 -21.95
N ARG A 127 13.17 -9.72 -23.26
CA ARG A 127 11.83 -9.73 -23.83
C ARG A 127 11.34 -11.18 -23.93
N PRO A 128 10.18 -11.53 -23.35
CA PRO A 128 9.64 -12.87 -23.45
C PRO A 128 9.30 -13.17 -24.90
N GLY A 129 9.47 -14.43 -25.27
CA GLY A 129 8.97 -14.96 -26.53
C GLY A 129 7.46 -15.17 -26.49
N THR A 130 6.87 -15.32 -27.67
CA THR A 130 5.51 -15.81 -27.85
C THR A 130 5.55 -17.25 -28.35
N ALA A 131 4.66 -18.10 -27.83
CA ALA A 131 4.45 -19.45 -28.34
C ALA A 131 3.21 -19.43 -29.24
N SER A 132 3.32 -19.98 -30.45
CA SER A 132 2.22 -20.04 -31.44
C SER A 132 1.67 -21.47 -31.64
N THR A 133 2.08 -22.42 -30.82
CA THR A 133 1.76 -23.85 -31.01
C THR A 133 0.34 -24.18 -30.56
N GLU A 134 -0.08 -23.63 -29.43
CA GLU A 134 -1.37 -23.94 -28.80
C GLU A 134 -1.93 -22.68 -28.11
N GLU A 135 -3.25 -22.57 -28.11
CA GLU A 135 -3.98 -21.51 -27.41
C GLU A 135 -4.80 -22.11 -26.27
N HIS A 136 -4.83 -21.42 -25.12
CA HIS A 136 -5.61 -21.85 -23.97
C HIS A 136 -6.98 -21.17 -23.96
N CYS A 137 -8.05 -21.97 -23.96
CA CYS A 137 -9.41 -21.48 -23.76
C CYS A 137 -9.83 -21.72 -22.30
N ILE A 138 -10.29 -20.67 -21.62
CA ILE A 138 -10.81 -20.77 -20.25
C ILE A 138 -12.31 -21.02 -20.33
N GLU A 139 -12.75 -22.22 -19.96
CA GLU A 139 -14.17 -22.56 -19.86
C GLU A 139 -14.79 -21.91 -18.61
N LEU A 140 -15.83 -21.10 -18.81
CA LEU A 140 -16.51 -20.37 -17.73
C LEU A 140 -17.75 -21.13 -17.24
N THR A 141 -18.01 -21.07 -15.94
CA THR A 141 -19.26 -21.60 -15.34
C THR A 141 -20.47 -20.69 -15.59
N SER A 142 -20.25 -19.41 -15.89
CA SER A 142 -21.29 -18.42 -16.18
C SER A 142 -20.85 -17.49 -17.30
N SER A 143 -21.79 -17.10 -18.16
CA SER A 143 -21.57 -16.14 -19.24
C SER A 143 -21.72 -14.67 -18.80
N ILE A 144 -22.07 -14.42 -17.55
CA ILE A 144 -22.32 -13.07 -17.02
C ILE A 144 -21.01 -12.50 -16.46
N PRO A 145 -20.50 -11.38 -16.99
CA PRO A 145 -19.25 -10.79 -16.52
C PRO A 145 -19.42 -10.15 -15.13
N VAL A 146 -18.48 -10.41 -14.24
CA VAL A 146 -18.42 -9.79 -12.91
C VAL A 146 -17.64 -8.47 -12.99
N ARG A 147 -18.25 -7.37 -12.55
CA ARG A 147 -17.60 -6.06 -12.49
C ARG A 147 -17.37 -5.66 -11.04
N GLN A 148 -16.12 -5.43 -10.67
CA GLN A 148 -15.73 -4.98 -9.33
C GLN A 148 -14.95 -3.68 -9.44
N ARG A 149 -15.19 -2.76 -8.48
CA ARG A 149 -14.38 -1.55 -8.37
C ARG A 149 -12.99 -1.94 -7.86
N PRO A 150 -11.90 -1.42 -8.47
CA PRO A 150 -10.56 -1.63 -7.95
C PRO A 150 -10.44 -1.15 -6.50
N TYR A 151 -9.64 -1.85 -5.70
CA TYR A 151 -9.35 -1.42 -4.34
C TYR A 151 -8.52 -0.12 -4.35
N PRO A 152 -8.76 0.81 -3.41
CA PRO A 152 -7.93 2.00 -3.29
C PRO A 152 -6.47 1.65 -3.03
N VAL A 153 -5.57 2.12 -3.91
CA VAL A 153 -4.12 1.94 -3.75
C VAL A 153 -3.58 3.02 -2.80
N PRO A 154 -2.88 2.65 -1.71
CA PRO A 154 -2.23 3.61 -0.82
C PRO A 154 -1.29 4.55 -1.57
N TYR A 155 -1.28 5.84 -1.22
CA TYR A 155 -0.47 6.85 -1.92
C TYR A 155 1.01 6.46 -2.05
N ALA A 156 1.59 5.88 -1.00
CA ALA A 156 2.98 5.42 -0.98
C ALA A 156 3.30 4.35 -2.05
N MET A 157 2.32 3.54 -2.44
CA MET A 157 2.51 2.44 -3.41
C MET A 157 2.18 2.86 -4.85
N ARG A 158 1.51 4.00 -5.05
CA ARG A 158 1.07 4.42 -6.39
C ARG A 158 2.24 4.61 -7.35
N GLN A 159 3.35 5.17 -6.87
CA GLN A 159 4.52 5.39 -7.73
C GLN A 159 5.18 4.08 -8.14
N THR A 160 5.41 3.17 -7.19
CA THR A 160 5.99 1.85 -7.47
C THR A 160 5.13 1.06 -8.47
N LEU A 161 3.81 1.04 -8.26
CA LEU A 161 2.88 0.37 -9.15
C LEU A 161 2.91 0.98 -10.57
N ARG A 162 2.97 2.31 -10.68
CA ARG A 162 3.09 3.00 -11.97
C ARG A 162 4.39 2.68 -12.69
N ASP A 163 5.49 2.58 -11.95
CA ASP A 163 6.79 2.26 -12.53
C ASP A 163 6.86 0.78 -12.97
N GLU A 164 6.31 -0.15 -12.19
CA GLU A 164 6.20 -1.56 -12.57
C GLU A 164 5.35 -1.76 -13.82
N LEU A 165 4.19 -1.11 -13.92
CA LEU A 165 3.33 -1.21 -15.10
C LEU A 165 3.97 -0.61 -16.36
N ARG A 166 4.86 0.37 -16.21
CA ARG A 166 5.65 0.92 -17.33
C ARG A 166 6.75 -0.03 -17.78
N GLU A 167 7.23 -0.90 -16.89
CA GLU A 167 8.29 -1.86 -17.14
C GLU A 167 7.81 -3.23 -17.64
N MET A 168 6.51 -3.53 -17.49
CA MET A 168 5.84 -4.65 -18.19
C MET A 168 5.91 -4.48 -19.70
#